data_AF-A0A401T023-F1
#
_entry.id   AF-A0A401T023-F1
#
_cell.length_a   1.000
_cell.length_b   1.000
_cell.length_c   1.000
_cell.angle_alpha   90.00
_cell.angle_beta   90.00
_cell.angle_gamma   90.00
#
_symmetry.space_group_name_H-M   'P 1'
#
loop_
_entity.id
_entity.type
_entity.pdbx_description
1 polymer ?
#
loop_
_entity_poly.entity_id
_entity_poly.type
_entity_poly.pdbx_seq_one_letter_code
_entity_poly.pdbx_strand_id
1 'polypeptide(L)'
;METVLYIWDQYILGLDQPSYNCIPAFCMAFIHLLREHLQTCKTPGEVDTLLKSQAPALTIQQFQKVIKQHFYTNLYKRLNKENNGVCSLLDPMEGFPQAWTLHRLFKEQLANRTHPKERHQARLEQEAKCIKQIEKAKQEEKLIKLKENEELRREEAQLQRLLEETKRMNLDQKHSFEEKLQQEQHLRYEMQRKAEEQVKLLQVELRQLMQQNQHFLDVYSLRSFTAPPPSLESSSSCGFPLPEHPVPPVDLFSAIDIPTMNQYHNSKKAENVTFDLLHNLIHTADSIANGQGIKEKNFVNGITQEQLHSYDKDVRNAEIQMDRDELDTVPDSRAEIGRKLTDAAQNNLTKKSTLIKY
;
A
#
# COMPACT_ATOMS: atom_id res chain seq x y z
N MET A 1 -34.82 -11.26 5.80
CA MET A 1 -34.26 -11.09 7.15
C MET A 1 -32.75 -11.01 7.10
N GLU A 2 -32.06 -12.00 6.54
CA GLU A 2 -30.59 -12.05 6.43
C GLU A 2 -29.99 -10.80 5.73
N THR A 3 -30.59 -10.32 4.64
CA THR A 3 -30.12 -9.12 3.93
C THR A 3 -30.20 -7.85 4.79
N VAL A 4 -31.19 -7.74 5.68
CA VAL A 4 -31.33 -6.59 6.59
C VAL A 4 -30.28 -6.67 7.69
N LEU A 5 -30.04 -7.86 8.25
CA LEU A 5 -28.97 -8.10 9.22
C LEU A 5 -27.60 -7.79 8.62
N TYR A 6 -27.35 -8.18 7.38
CA TYR A 6 -26.12 -7.84 6.67
C TYR A 6 -25.92 -6.32 6.54
N ILE A 7 -26.94 -5.57 6.14
CA ILE A 7 -26.87 -4.10 6.06
C ILE A 7 -26.62 -3.49 7.45
N TRP A 8 -27.27 -4.04 8.47
CA TRP A 8 -27.08 -3.63 9.86
C TRP A 8 -25.66 -3.89 10.37
N ASP A 9 -25.09 -5.06 10.08
CA ASP A 9 -23.70 -5.38 10.44
C ASP A 9 -22.73 -4.41 9.75
N GLN A 10 -22.95 -4.12 8.46
CA GLN A 10 -22.14 -3.15 7.74
C GLN A 10 -22.30 -1.72 8.28
N TYR A 11 -23.49 -1.37 8.78
CA TYR A 11 -23.74 -0.08 9.43
C TYR A 11 -23.03 0.00 10.79
N ILE A 12 -23.09 -1.05 11.61
CA ILE A 12 -22.40 -1.11 12.91
C ILE A 12 -20.89 -1.00 12.71
N LEU A 13 -20.31 -1.74 11.76
CA LEU A 13 -18.88 -1.65 11.41
C LEU A 13 -18.48 -0.24 10.97
N GLY A 14 -19.43 0.54 10.47
CA GLY A 14 -19.24 1.91 10.02
C GLY A 14 -19.32 2.97 11.10
N LEU A 15 -19.82 2.65 12.29
CA LEU A 15 -20.04 3.64 13.36
C LEU A 15 -18.72 4.21 13.91
N ASP A 16 -17.66 3.40 13.88
CA ASP A 16 -16.33 3.80 14.38
C ASP A 16 -15.59 4.73 13.42
N GLN A 17 -16.07 4.90 12.17
CA GLN A 17 -15.43 5.72 11.16
C GLN A 17 -16.42 6.73 10.54
N PRO A 18 -16.36 8.03 10.90
CA PRO A 18 -17.33 9.03 10.45
C PRO A 18 -17.30 9.29 8.93
N SER A 19 -16.19 8.93 8.25
CA SER A 19 -16.06 9.01 6.80
C SER A 19 -16.70 7.83 6.05
N TYR A 20 -17.09 6.77 6.76
CA TYR A 20 -17.77 5.59 6.24
C TYR A 20 -19.28 5.70 6.48
N ASN A 21 -20.00 6.25 5.50
CA ASN A 21 -21.46 6.20 5.50
C ASN A 21 -21.94 5.21 4.43
N CYS A 22 -22.30 4.00 4.86
CA CYS A 22 -22.73 2.93 3.95
C CYS A 22 -24.20 3.04 3.52
N ILE A 23 -25.03 3.81 4.23
CA ILE A 23 -26.48 3.91 3.97
C ILE A 23 -26.76 4.41 2.54
N PRO A 24 -26.15 5.51 2.05
CA PRO A 24 -26.37 5.96 0.67
C PRO A 24 -25.98 4.91 -0.37
N ALA A 25 -24.91 4.16 -0.14
CA ALA A 25 -24.46 3.11 -1.06
C ALA A 25 -25.48 1.96 -1.12
N PHE A 26 -26.03 1.54 0.01
CA PHE A 26 -27.09 0.54 0.07
C PHE A 26 -28.40 1.03 -0.54
N CYS A 27 -28.80 2.29 -0.31
CA CYS A 27 -29.98 2.88 -0.95
C CYS A 27 -29.85 2.93 -2.47
N MET A 28 -28.69 3.34 -2.98
CA MET A 28 -28.44 3.37 -4.43
C MET A 28 -28.37 1.96 -5.02
N ALA A 29 -27.76 1.00 -4.33
CA ALA A 29 -27.75 -0.39 -4.75
C ALA A 29 -29.17 -0.98 -4.78
N PHE A 30 -30.00 -0.67 -3.79
CA PHE A 30 -31.40 -1.09 -3.73
C PHE A 30 -32.21 -0.55 -4.92
N ILE A 31 -32.10 0.74 -5.22
CA ILE A 31 -32.74 1.36 -6.38
C ILE A 31 -32.24 0.74 -7.69
N HIS A 32 -30.94 0.46 -7.78
CA HIS A 32 -30.35 -0.15 -8.96
C HIS A 32 -30.85 -1.57 -9.19
N LEU A 33 -30.95 -2.38 -8.14
CA LEU A 33 -31.45 -3.76 -8.22
C LEU A 33 -32.94 -3.83 -8.59
N LEU A 34 -33.73 -2.83 -8.18
CA LEU A 34 -35.14 -2.73 -8.53
C LEU A 34 -35.39 -1.91 -9.80
N ARG A 35 -34.35 -1.45 -10.50
CA ARG A 35 -34.48 -0.49 -11.61
C ARG A 35 -35.44 -0.96 -12.70
N GLU A 36 -35.29 -2.19 -13.18
CA GLU A 36 -36.12 -2.74 -14.25
C GLU A 36 -37.59 -2.80 -13.85
N HIS A 37 -37.84 -3.15 -12.59
CA HIS A 37 -39.17 -3.25 -11.99
C HIS A 37 -39.78 -1.86 -11.75
N LEU A 38 -39.01 -0.91 -11.23
CA LEU A 38 -39.43 0.47 -10.98
C LEU A 38 -39.74 1.22 -12.28
N GLN A 39 -39.06 0.90 -13.39
CA GLN A 39 -39.34 1.49 -14.70
C GLN A 39 -40.70 1.08 -15.28
N THR A 40 -41.26 -0.04 -14.82
CA THR A 40 -42.60 -0.51 -15.25
C THR A 40 -43.74 0.10 -14.45
N CYS A 41 -43.47 0.63 -13.26
CA CYS A 41 -44.46 1.28 -12.42
C CYS A 41 -44.83 2.67 -12.96
N LYS A 42 -46.12 2.94 -13.12
CA LYS A 42 -46.65 4.24 -13.58
C LYS A 42 -47.33 5.02 -12.46
N THR A 43 -47.74 4.35 -11.39
CA THR A 43 -48.42 4.96 -10.26
C THR A 43 -47.67 4.75 -8.94
N PRO A 44 -47.76 5.68 -7.97
CA PRO A 44 -47.07 5.54 -6.68
C PRO A 44 -47.56 4.34 -5.87
N GLY A 45 -48.82 3.90 -6.07
CA GLY A 45 -49.36 2.71 -5.45
C GLY A 45 -48.71 1.42 -5.97
N GLU A 46 -48.38 1.35 -7.26
CA GLU A 46 -47.63 0.23 -7.85
C GLU A 46 -46.20 0.15 -7.30
N VAL A 47 -45.58 1.29 -7.00
CA VAL A 47 -44.24 1.30 -6.39
C VAL A 47 -44.28 0.70 -4.99
N ASP A 48 -45.27 1.05 -4.16
CA ASP A 48 -45.38 0.51 -2.81
C ASP A 48 -45.68 -1.01 -2.78
N THR A 49 -46.55 -1.48 -3.68
CA THR A 49 -46.83 -2.93 -3.82
C THR A 49 -45.63 -3.70 -4.36
N LEU A 50 -44.86 -3.10 -5.26
CA LEU A 50 -43.62 -3.67 -5.77
C LEU A 50 -42.53 -3.73 -4.71
N LEU A 51 -42.36 -2.66 -3.93
CA LEU A 51 -41.42 -2.63 -2.81
C LEU A 51 -41.79 -3.70 -1.78
N LYS A 52 -43.07 -3.89 -1.46
CA LYS A 52 -43.50 -4.92 -0.50
C LYS A 52 -43.29 -6.36 -0.99
N SER A 53 -43.34 -6.59 -2.31
CA SER A 53 -43.23 -7.93 -2.90
C SER A 53 -41.80 -8.29 -3.31
N GLN A 54 -41.09 -7.37 -3.97
CA GLN A 54 -39.78 -7.63 -4.57
C GLN A 54 -38.60 -7.22 -3.67
N ALA A 55 -38.76 -6.23 -2.78
CA ALA A 55 -37.67 -5.84 -1.87
C ALA A 55 -37.21 -6.98 -0.93
N PRO A 56 -38.12 -7.80 -0.36
CA PRO A 56 -37.71 -8.92 0.50
C PRO A 56 -37.02 -10.06 -0.25
N ALA A 57 -37.21 -10.16 -1.57
CA ALA A 57 -36.62 -11.20 -2.41
C ALA A 57 -35.14 -10.92 -2.77
N LEU A 58 -34.65 -9.72 -2.49
CA LEU A 58 -33.27 -9.32 -2.78
C LEU A 58 -32.27 -10.06 -1.89
N THR A 59 -31.25 -10.63 -2.52
CA THR A 59 -30.23 -11.43 -1.85
C THR A 59 -28.99 -10.59 -1.51
N ILE A 60 -28.27 -10.96 -0.45
CA ILE A 60 -27.01 -10.31 -0.04
C ILE A 60 -26.01 -10.23 -1.19
N GLN A 61 -25.88 -11.32 -1.98
CA GLN A 61 -24.94 -11.40 -3.10
C GLN A 61 -25.20 -10.34 -4.18
N GLN A 62 -26.47 -9.99 -4.41
CA GLN A 62 -26.86 -8.97 -5.39
C GLN A 62 -26.41 -7.58 -4.94
N PHE A 63 -26.61 -7.25 -3.65
CA PHE A 63 -26.10 -6.02 -3.06
C PHE A 63 -24.58 -5.95 -3.12
N GLN A 64 -23.89 -7.01 -2.72
CA GLN A 64 -22.43 -7.07 -2.74
C GLN A 64 -21.86 -6.86 -4.14
N LYS A 65 -22.49 -7.45 -5.17
CA LYS A 65 -22.08 -7.28 -6.57
C LYS A 65 -22.17 -5.82 -7.00
N VAL A 66 -23.30 -5.16 -6.77
CA VAL A 66 -23.53 -3.75 -7.15
C VAL A 66 -22.60 -2.82 -6.36
N ILE A 67 -22.44 -3.07 -5.07
CA ILE A 67 -21.55 -2.28 -4.20
C ILE A 67 -20.09 -2.42 -4.63
N LYS A 68 -19.65 -3.65 -4.93
CA LYS A 68 -18.29 -3.93 -5.42
C LYS A 68 -18.00 -3.21 -6.74
N GLN A 69 -18.97 -3.19 -7.66
CA GLN A 69 -18.80 -2.58 -8.98
C GLN A 69 -18.77 -1.05 -8.93
N HIS A 70 -19.65 -0.41 -8.15
CA HIS A 70 -19.84 1.03 -8.22
C HIS A 70 -19.22 1.85 -7.08
N PHE A 71 -19.11 1.26 -5.88
CA PHE A 71 -18.77 2.01 -4.67
C PHE A 71 -17.42 1.62 -4.08
N TYR A 72 -16.99 0.37 -4.26
CA TYR A 72 -15.78 -0.16 -3.63
C TYR A 72 -14.49 0.53 -4.11
N THR A 73 -14.41 0.92 -5.38
CA THR A 73 -13.25 1.66 -5.93
C THR A 73 -13.10 3.04 -5.28
N ASN A 74 -14.19 3.74 -5.04
CA ASN A 74 -14.20 5.05 -4.40
C ASN A 74 -13.99 4.94 -2.88
N LEU A 75 -14.58 3.93 -2.26
CA LEU A 75 -14.43 3.63 -0.83
C LEU A 75 -13.00 3.22 -0.49
N TYR A 76 -12.41 2.31 -1.27
CA TYR A 76 -11.01 1.90 -1.15
C TYR A 76 -10.05 3.08 -1.31
N LYS A 77 -10.30 3.95 -2.30
CA LYS A 77 -9.51 5.18 -2.48
C LYS A 77 -9.67 6.16 -1.32
N ARG A 78 -10.84 6.25 -0.69
CA ARG A 78 -11.09 7.17 0.43
C ARG A 78 -10.47 6.64 1.73
N LEU A 79 -10.65 5.36 2.03
CA LEU A 79 -10.01 4.68 3.17
C LEU A 79 -8.47 4.72 3.07
N ASN A 80 -7.90 4.49 1.89
CA ASN A 80 -6.45 4.52 1.71
C ASN A 80 -5.86 5.91 1.51
N LYS A 81 -6.68 6.94 1.21
CA LYS A 81 -6.22 8.33 1.21
C LYS A 81 -6.07 8.89 2.63
N GLU A 82 -6.91 8.45 3.57
CA GLU A 82 -6.80 8.86 4.99
C GLU A 82 -5.59 8.23 5.70
N ASN A 83 -5.11 7.06 5.27
CA ASN A 83 -3.93 6.42 5.89
C ASN A 83 -2.57 7.08 5.59
N ASN A 84 -2.51 8.10 4.72
CA ASN A 84 -1.29 8.90 4.51
C ASN A 84 -1.28 10.20 5.34
N GLY A 85 -2.42 10.56 5.93
CA GLY A 85 -2.47 11.63 6.93
C GLY A 85 -2.25 10.98 8.28
N VAL A 86 -1.01 11.01 8.77
CA VAL A 86 -0.61 10.82 10.16
C VAL A 86 -1.58 9.90 10.90
N CYS A 87 -1.23 8.62 10.97
CA CYS A 87 -1.72 7.74 12.02
C CYS A 87 -1.35 8.44 13.34
N SER A 88 -2.23 9.32 13.80
CA SER A 88 -2.12 9.97 15.08
C SER A 88 -2.17 8.80 16.02
N LEU A 89 -1.06 8.63 16.71
CA LEU A 89 -0.87 7.75 17.83
C LEU A 89 -1.91 8.16 18.89
N LEU A 90 -3.18 7.88 18.62
CA LEU A 90 -4.29 8.10 19.50
C LEU A 90 -4.15 7.02 20.55
N ASP A 91 -3.73 7.48 21.71
CA ASP A 91 -3.71 6.76 22.97
C ASP A 91 -5.04 5.97 23.11
N PRO A 92 -5.03 4.64 23.35
CA PRO A 92 -6.24 3.82 23.46
C PRO A 92 -7.22 4.24 24.56
N MET A 93 -6.95 5.33 25.28
CA MET A 93 -7.75 5.88 26.36
C MET A 93 -8.74 6.98 25.91
N GLU A 94 -8.65 7.52 24.70
CA GLU A 94 -9.56 8.59 24.24
C GLU A 94 -10.78 8.12 23.42
N GLY A 95 -10.87 6.81 23.16
CA GLY A 95 -12.13 6.21 22.73
C GLY A 95 -13.06 6.07 23.93
N PHE A 96 -13.78 7.14 24.29
CA PHE A 96 -14.90 7.03 25.24
C PHE A 96 -15.79 5.86 24.82
N PRO A 97 -15.86 4.75 25.58
CA PRO A 97 -17.00 3.87 25.47
C PRO A 97 -18.15 4.72 26.00
N GLN A 98 -19.12 5.02 25.15
CA GLN A 98 -20.41 5.58 25.53
C GLN A 98 -20.78 5.15 26.95
N ALA A 99 -20.77 6.08 27.92
CA ALA A 99 -20.79 5.76 29.35
C ALA A 99 -21.96 4.84 29.78
N TRP A 100 -22.98 4.70 28.94
CA TRP A 100 -24.13 3.83 29.12
C TRP A 100 -23.89 2.34 28.76
N THR A 101 -22.93 1.99 27.88
CA THR A 101 -22.57 0.57 27.63
C THR A 101 -21.74 0.00 28.77
N LEU A 102 -20.86 0.81 29.36
CA LEU A 102 -20.09 0.47 30.56
C LEU A 102 -21.00 0.28 31.79
N HIS A 103 -22.02 1.14 31.98
CA HIS A 103 -22.93 1.04 33.11
C HIS A 103 -23.80 -0.22 33.11
N ARG A 104 -24.07 -0.82 31.93
CA ARG A 104 -24.87 -2.05 31.84
C ARG A 104 -24.03 -3.32 32.03
N LEU A 105 -22.75 -3.30 31.65
CA LEU A 105 -21.83 -4.44 31.75
C LEU A 105 -21.08 -4.48 33.10
N PHE A 106 -20.90 -3.34 33.78
CA PHE A 106 -20.16 -3.24 35.05
C PHE A 106 -21.04 -3.06 36.28
N LYS A 107 -22.30 -3.53 36.24
CA LYS A 107 -23.18 -3.47 37.42
C LYS A 107 -22.77 -4.41 38.55
N GLU A 108 -21.85 -5.35 38.32
CA GLU A 108 -21.45 -6.33 39.36
C GLU A 108 -20.07 -6.12 39.97
N GLN A 109 -19.13 -5.41 39.35
CA GLN A 109 -17.85 -5.07 39.99
C GLN A 109 -17.31 -3.74 39.45
N LEU A 110 -17.67 -2.63 40.10
CA LEU A 110 -16.80 -1.46 40.09
C LEU A 110 -15.46 -1.92 40.67
N ALA A 111 -14.42 -1.95 39.83
CA ALA A 111 -13.07 -2.24 40.29
C ALA A 111 -12.78 -1.37 41.53
N ASN A 112 -12.43 -2.03 42.63
CA ASN A 112 -12.08 -1.36 43.89
C ASN A 112 -11.16 -0.18 43.57
N ARG A 113 -11.48 1.01 44.11
CA ARG A 113 -10.64 2.21 44.01
C ARG A 113 -9.21 1.85 44.39
N THR A 114 -8.37 1.57 43.39
CA THR A 114 -6.96 1.24 43.58
C THR A 114 -6.22 2.50 43.94
N HIS A 115 -5.32 2.39 44.92
CA HIS A 115 -4.62 3.53 45.47
C HIS A 115 -3.81 4.23 44.35
N PRO A 116 -3.73 5.57 44.29
CA PRO A 116 -3.05 6.29 43.20
C PRO A 116 -1.63 5.79 42.91
N LYS A 117 -0.89 5.36 43.94
CA LYS A 117 0.45 4.76 43.83
C LYS A 117 0.46 3.43 43.06
N GLU A 118 -0.54 2.58 43.26
CA GLU A 118 -0.65 1.29 42.56
C GLU A 118 -0.99 1.50 41.08
N ARG A 119 -1.81 2.51 40.76
CA ARG A 119 -2.09 2.91 39.38
C ARG A 119 -0.84 3.40 38.66
N HIS A 120 0.00 4.18 39.34
CA HIS A 120 1.27 4.64 38.77
C HIS A 120 2.24 3.46 38.53
N GLN A 121 2.38 2.56 39.50
CA GLN A 121 3.23 1.38 39.34
C GLN A 121 2.74 0.44 38.22
N ALA A 122 1.43 0.25 38.09
CA ALA A 122 0.86 -0.56 37.00
C ALA A 122 1.16 0.01 35.61
N ARG A 123 1.18 1.35 35.46
CA ARG A 123 1.57 2.01 34.20
C ARG A 123 3.05 1.75 33.89
N LEU A 124 3.94 1.95 34.87
CA LEU A 124 5.37 1.69 34.69
C LEU A 124 5.65 0.23 34.32
N GLU A 125 4.94 -0.72 34.93
CA GLU A 125 5.08 -2.14 34.59
C GLU A 125 4.55 -2.48 33.18
N GLN A 126 3.48 -1.84 32.74
CA GLN A 126 2.96 -1.99 31.38
C GLN A 126 3.91 -1.39 30.35
N GLU A 127 4.41 -0.18 30.60
CA GLU A 127 5.42 0.47 29.75
C GLU A 127 6.69 -0.39 29.64
N ALA A 128 7.19 -0.92 30.76
CA ALA A 128 8.34 -1.82 30.77
C ALA A 128 8.07 -3.12 29.98
N LYS A 129 6.86 -3.67 30.03
CA LYS A 129 6.47 -4.84 29.22
C LYS A 129 6.40 -4.50 27.73
N CYS A 130 5.81 -3.36 27.37
CA CYS A 130 5.76 -2.88 25.99
C CYS A 130 7.16 -2.67 25.42
N ILE A 131 8.06 -2.02 26.17
CA ILE A 131 9.46 -1.81 25.75
C ILE A 131 10.16 -3.15 25.50
N LYS A 132 10.03 -4.12 26.41
CA LYS A 132 10.62 -5.47 26.24
C LYS A 132 10.08 -6.20 25.00
N GLN A 133 8.79 -6.07 24.71
CA GLN A 133 8.19 -6.68 23.51
C GLN A 133 8.72 -6.02 22.24
N ILE A 134 8.84 -4.70 22.21
CA ILE A 134 9.40 -3.95 21.07
C ILE A 134 10.87 -4.35 20.86
N GLU A 135 11.66 -4.46 21.91
CA GLU A 135 13.06 -4.90 21.81
C GLU A 135 13.17 -6.32 21.27
N LYS A 136 12.32 -7.24 21.74
CA LYS A 136 12.27 -8.61 21.24
C LYS A 136 11.88 -8.66 19.76
N ALA A 137 10.85 -7.91 19.37
CA ALA A 137 10.43 -7.80 17.96
C ALA A 137 11.56 -7.25 17.07
N LYS A 138 12.29 -6.23 17.53
CA LYS A 138 13.46 -5.69 16.82
C LYS A 138 14.58 -6.72 16.67
N GLN A 139 14.80 -7.58 17.67
CA GLN A 139 15.79 -8.66 17.58
C GLN A 139 15.36 -9.75 16.59
N GLU A 140 14.09 -10.14 16.62
CA GLU A 140 13.51 -11.11 15.68
C GLU A 140 13.58 -10.61 14.24
N GLU A 141 13.22 -9.34 14.00
CA GLU A 141 13.32 -8.71 12.68
C GLU A 141 14.76 -8.71 12.15
N LYS A 142 15.75 -8.41 13.01
CA LYS A 142 17.18 -8.47 12.63
C LYS A 142 17.60 -9.89 12.24
N LEU A 143 17.13 -10.90 12.96
CA LEU A 143 17.43 -12.30 12.64
C LEU A 143 16.79 -12.73 11.32
N ILE A 144 15.56 -12.31 11.04
CA ILE A 144 14.88 -12.57 9.77
C ILE A 144 15.66 -11.93 8.62
N LYS A 145 16.01 -10.64 8.73
CA LYS A 145 16.80 -9.93 7.71
C LYS A 145 18.16 -10.57 7.47
N LEU A 146 18.81 -11.08 8.52
CA LEU A 146 20.09 -11.80 8.36
C LEU A 146 19.92 -13.12 7.61
N LYS A 147 18.86 -13.88 7.89
CA LYS A 147 18.56 -15.13 7.16
C LYS A 147 18.24 -14.86 5.69
N GLU A 148 17.38 -13.90 5.40
CA GLU A 148 17.04 -13.49 4.03
C GLU A 148 18.28 -13.04 3.26
N ASN A 149 19.16 -12.25 3.88
CA ASN A 149 20.41 -11.83 3.25
C ASN A 149 21.37 -13.00 3.01
N GLU A 150 21.43 -13.97 3.92
CA GLU A 150 22.24 -15.18 3.73
C GLU A 150 21.70 -16.04 2.58
N GLU A 151 20.38 -16.20 2.48
CA GLU A 151 19.72 -16.89 1.36
C GLU A 151 20.00 -16.20 0.03
N LEU A 152 19.82 -14.87 -0.03
CA LEU A 152 20.16 -14.07 -1.22
C LEU A 152 21.62 -14.25 -1.65
N ARG A 153 22.57 -14.27 -0.70
CA ARG A 153 23.98 -14.52 -1.03
C ARG A 153 24.21 -15.93 -1.57
N ARG A 154 23.49 -16.93 -1.07
CA ARG A 154 23.58 -18.30 -1.59
C ARG A 154 23.05 -18.38 -3.00
N GLU A 155 21.91 -17.75 -3.28
CA GLU A 155 21.32 -17.67 -4.62
C GLU A 155 22.24 -16.94 -5.60
N GLU A 156 22.81 -15.79 -5.19
CA GLU A 156 23.76 -15.04 -6.00
C GLU A 156 25.02 -15.87 -6.31
N ALA A 157 25.57 -16.58 -5.31
CA ALA A 157 26.72 -17.45 -5.51
C ALA A 157 26.43 -18.68 -6.38
N GLN A 158 25.18 -19.17 -6.41
CA GLN A 158 24.75 -20.22 -7.34
C GLN A 158 24.64 -19.66 -8.76
N LEU A 159 24.04 -18.48 -8.92
CA LEU A 159 23.89 -17.82 -10.20
C LEU A 159 25.25 -17.47 -10.82
N GLN A 160 26.18 -16.94 -10.02
CA GLN A 160 27.54 -16.64 -10.47
C GLN A 160 28.27 -17.91 -10.94
N ARG A 161 28.12 -19.04 -10.24
CA ARG A 161 28.69 -20.32 -10.67
C ARG A 161 28.12 -20.78 -12.01
N LEU A 162 26.80 -20.69 -12.21
CA LEU A 162 26.16 -21.03 -13.48
C LEU A 162 26.63 -20.14 -14.63
N LEU A 163 26.81 -18.84 -14.37
CA LEU A 163 27.35 -17.90 -15.35
C LEU A 163 28.79 -18.22 -15.72
N GLU A 164 29.65 -18.53 -14.74
CA GLU A 164 31.03 -18.95 -14.99
C GLU A 164 31.10 -20.26 -15.79
N GLU A 165 30.29 -21.25 -15.45
CA GLU A 165 30.23 -22.52 -16.15
C GLU A 165 29.75 -22.32 -17.60
N THR A 166 28.70 -21.54 -17.81
CA THR A 166 28.20 -21.18 -19.15
C THR A 166 29.28 -20.45 -19.96
N LYS A 167 30.02 -19.53 -19.33
CA LYS A 167 31.12 -18.82 -19.97
C LYS A 167 32.24 -19.77 -20.38
N ARG A 168 32.60 -20.73 -19.52
CA ARG A 168 33.60 -21.77 -19.85
C ARG A 168 33.15 -22.64 -21.01
N MET A 169 31.93 -23.16 -20.98
CA MET A 169 31.38 -23.96 -22.07
C MET A 169 31.37 -23.20 -23.40
N ASN A 170 30.98 -21.92 -23.40
CA ASN A 170 31.01 -21.09 -24.60
C ASN A 170 32.42 -20.86 -25.14
N LEU A 171 33.42 -20.69 -24.26
CA LEU A 171 34.81 -20.56 -24.67
C LEU A 171 35.34 -21.87 -25.27
N ASP A 172 35.02 -23.00 -24.67
CA ASP A 172 35.42 -24.32 -25.17
C ASP A 172 34.77 -24.61 -26.53
N GLN A 173 33.48 -24.28 -26.69
CA GLN A 173 32.80 -24.37 -27.98
C GLN A 173 33.47 -23.48 -29.03
N LYS A 174 33.76 -22.23 -28.69
CA LYS A 174 34.47 -21.30 -29.59
C LYS A 174 35.82 -21.86 -30.02
N HIS A 175 36.61 -22.38 -29.09
CA HIS A 175 37.89 -23.01 -29.39
C HIS A 175 37.72 -24.22 -30.33
N SER A 176 36.75 -25.08 -30.05
CA SER A 176 36.47 -26.26 -30.89
C SER A 176 36.06 -25.88 -32.33
N PHE A 177 35.34 -24.77 -32.51
CA PHE A 177 34.98 -24.27 -33.83
C PHE A 177 36.17 -23.63 -34.54
N GLU A 178 37.03 -22.92 -33.80
CA GLU A 178 38.26 -22.35 -34.34
C GLU A 178 39.23 -23.43 -34.82
N GLU A 179 39.41 -24.51 -34.07
CA GLU A 179 40.21 -25.67 -34.49
C GLU A 179 39.66 -26.31 -35.77
N LYS A 180 38.34 -26.53 -35.85
CA LYS A 180 37.69 -27.07 -37.06
C LYS A 180 37.90 -26.16 -38.26
N LEU A 181 37.81 -24.84 -38.07
CA LEU A 181 38.03 -23.87 -39.12
C LEU A 181 39.48 -23.92 -39.62
N GLN A 182 40.46 -24.01 -38.71
CA GLN A 182 41.88 -24.15 -39.08
C GLN A 182 42.15 -25.46 -39.82
N GLN A 183 41.55 -26.57 -39.39
CA GLN A 183 41.66 -27.86 -40.09
C GLN A 183 41.09 -27.79 -41.50
N GLU A 184 39.92 -27.16 -41.69
CA GLU A 184 39.31 -26.99 -43.00
C GLU A 184 40.17 -26.11 -43.91
N GLN A 185 40.68 -24.99 -43.38
CA GLN A 185 41.59 -24.10 -44.12
C GLN A 185 42.86 -24.84 -44.56
N HIS A 186 43.47 -25.63 -43.67
CA HIS A 186 44.65 -26.43 -44.00
C HIS A 186 44.35 -27.48 -45.08
N LEU A 187 43.21 -28.17 -44.98
CA LEU A 187 42.79 -29.16 -45.97
C LEU A 187 42.52 -28.52 -47.34
N ARG A 188 41.87 -27.34 -47.37
CA ARG A 188 41.67 -26.55 -48.59
C ARG A 188 43.00 -26.12 -49.21
N TYR A 189 43.94 -25.68 -48.39
CA TYR A 189 45.28 -25.30 -48.85
C TYR A 189 46.04 -26.48 -49.47
N GLU A 190 46.04 -27.65 -48.82
CA GLU A 190 46.67 -28.86 -49.34
C GLU A 190 46.02 -29.32 -50.67
N MET A 191 44.69 -29.27 -50.75
CA MET A 191 43.97 -29.55 -52.00
C MET A 191 44.35 -28.58 -53.12
N GLN A 192 44.37 -27.28 -52.82
CA GLN A 192 44.74 -26.25 -53.77
C GLN A 192 46.18 -26.47 -54.25
N ARG A 193 47.12 -26.74 -53.35
CA ARG A 193 48.51 -27.02 -53.69
C ARG A 193 48.63 -28.22 -54.62
N LYS A 194 47.95 -29.34 -54.33
CA LYS A 194 47.94 -30.52 -55.21
C LYS A 194 47.35 -30.21 -56.59
N ALA A 195 46.27 -29.42 -56.64
CA ALA A 195 45.68 -28.99 -57.90
C ALA A 195 46.65 -28.10 -58.71
N GLU A 196 47.37 -27.17 -58.06
CA GLU A 196 48.39 -26.34 -58.70
C GLU A 196 49.58 -27.17 -59.21
N GLU A 197 50.01 -28.20 -58.48
CA GLU A 197 51.04 -29.14 -58.92
C GLU A 197 50.59 -29.92 -60.17
N GLN A 198 49.35 -30.39 -60.21
CA GLN A 198 48.76 -31.02 -61.40
C GLN A 198 48.69 -30.05 -62.58
N VAL A 199 48.25 -28.81 -62.36
CA VAL A 199 48.22 -27.76 -63.39
C VAL A 199 49.63 -27.49 -63.92
N LYS A 200 50.65 -27.42 -63.06
CA LYS A 200 52.04 -27.24 -63.49
C LYS A 200 52.53 -28.40 -64.35
N LEU A 201 52.26 -29.65 -63.97
CA LEU A 201 52.62 -30.82 -64.76
C LEU A 201 51.94 -30.79 -66.14
N LEU A 202 50.63 -30.54 -66.17
CA LEU A 202 49.85 -30.40 -67.40
C LEU A 202 50.37 -29.26 -68.29
N GLN A 203 50.77 -28.13 -67.72
CA GLN A 203 51.37 -27.02 -68.47
C GLN A 203 52.75 -27.35 -69.07
N VAL A 204 53.52 -28.24 -68.44
CA VAL A 204 54.79 -28.73 -68.99
C VAL A 204 54.53 -29.69 -70.15
N GLU A 205 53.60 -30.63 -69.97
CA GLU A 205 53.18 -31.58 -71.02
C GLU A 205 52.59 -30.85 -72.24
N LEU A 206 51.72 -29.86 -72.01
CA LEU A 206 51.16 -29.04 -73.08
C LEU A 206 52.25 -28.28 -73.85
N ARG A 207 53.26 -27.75 -73.16
CA ARG A 207 54.42 -27.10 -73.81
C ARG A 207 55.25 -28.08 -74.64
N GLN A 208 55.47 -29.30 -74.15
CA GLN A 208 56.19 -30.33 -74.91
C GLN A 208 55.40 -30.75 -76.16
N LEU A 209 54.08 -30.96 -76.03
CA LEU A 209 53.19 -31.22 -77.16
C LEU A 209 53.21 -30.08 -78.17
N MET A 210 53.15 -28.83 -77.71
CA MET A 210 53.26 -27.66 -78.58
C MET A 210 54.61 -27.60 -79.32
N GLN A 211 55.73 -27.96 -78.67
CA GLN A 211 57.04 -28.03 -79.33
C GLN A 211 57.13 -29.18 -80.34
N GLN A 212 56.55 -30.34 -80.06
CA GLN A 212 56.44 -31.43 -81.05
C GLN A 212 55.56 -31.04 -82.23
N ASN A 213 54.42 -30.39 -81.97
CA ASN A 213 53.48 -29.94 -83.00
C ASN A 213 53.95 -28.71 -83.77
N GLN A 214 54.88 -27.89 -83.25
CA GLN A 214 55.53 -26.82 -84.02
C GLN A 214 56.35 -27.34 -85.21
N HIS A 215 56.70 -28.64 -85.24
CA HIS A 215 57.27 -29.28 -86.42
C HIS A 215 56.22 -29.78 -87.43
N PHE A 216 54.92 -29.72 -87.12
CA PHE A 216 53.83 -30.25 -87.97
C PHE A 216 52.74 -29.24 -88.34
N LEU A 217 52.67 -28.07 -87.69
CA LEU A 217 51.59 -27.09 -87.87
C LEU A 217 52.08 -25.80 -88.54
N ASP A 218 52.39 -25.90 -89.83
CA ASP A 218 52.31 -24.76 -90.77
C ASP A 218 51.11 -24.90 -91.73
N VAL A 219 50.20 -25.84 -91.45
CA VAL A 219 49.01 -26.06 -92.29
C VAL A 219 47.83 -26.41 -91.40
N TYR A 220 46.70 -25.73 -91.62
CA TYR A 220 45.37 -25.92 -91.03
C TYR A 220 45.03 -25.07 -89.79
N SER A 221 44.69 -23.82 -90.12
CA SER A 221 43.69 -23.02 -89.43
C SER A 221 42.35 -23.78 -89.36
N LEU A 222 41.89 -24.12 -88.15
CA LEU A 222 40.59 -24.75 -87.92
C LEU A 222 39.75 -23.95 -86.91
N ARG A 223 38.92 -23.09 -87.47
CA ARG A 223 37.46 -23.04 -87.30
C ARG A 223 36.92 -23.15 -85.86
N SER A 224 36.56 -21.98 -85.36
CA SER A 224 35.57 -21.64 -84.33
C SER A 224 34.51 -22.71 -84.04
N PHE A 225 34.41 -23.09 -82.75
CA PHE A 225 33.18 -23.60 -82.16
C PHE A 225 32.91 -22.84 -80.85
N THR A 226 31.95 -21.92 -80.92
CA THR A 226 31.36 -21.24 -79.77
C THR A 226 30.34 -22.16 -79.09
N ALA A 227 30.49 -22.38 -77.78
CA ALA A 227 29.53 -23.08 -76.94
C ALA A 227 28.34 -22.17 -76.56
N PRO A 228 27.10 -22.69 -76.43
CA PRO A 228 25.96 -21.91 -75.94
C PRO A 228 25.95 -21.83 -74.39
N PRO A 229 25.31 -20.81 -73.79
CA PRO A 229 25.33 -20.57 -72.34
C PRO A 229 24.32 -21.43 -71.55
N PRO A 230 24.54 -21.68 -70.24
CA PRO A 230 23.56 -22.37 -69.39
C PRO A 230 22.51 -21.42 -68.79
N SER A 231 21.29 -21.97 -68.61
CA SER A 231 20.09 -21.29 -68.07
C SER A 231 20.14 -21.05 -66.55
N LEU A 232 19.53 -19.93 -66.14
CA LEU A 232 19.24 -19.50 -64.78
C LEU A 232 17.82 -19.94 -64.36
N GLU A 233 17.67 -20.90 -63.46
CA GLU A 233 16.48 -21.02 -62.60
C GLU A 233 16.87 -21.64 -61.24
N SER A 234 16.69 -20.89 -60.15
CA SER A 234 16.60 -21.42 -58.78
C SER A 234 15.70 -20.51 -57.97
N SER A 235 14.47 -20.97 -57.75
CA SER A 235 13.43 -20.34 -56.96
C SER A 235 13.77 -20.41 -55.47
N SER A 236 14.05 -19.28 -54.85
CA SER A 236 14.09 -19.14 -53.39
C SER A 236 12.68 -18.86 -52.87
N SER A 237 12.07 -19.86 -52.23
CA SER A 237 10.84 -19.70 -51.43
C SER A 237 11.24 -19.49 -49.97
N CYS A 238 10.98 -18.29 -49.45
CA CYS A 238 11.03 -18.00 -48.02
C CYS A 238 9.82 -17.11 -47.70
N GLY A 239 8.97 -17.56 -46.78
CA GLY A 239 7.77 -16.82 -46.39
C GLY A 239 7.03 -17.52 -45.25
N PHE A 240 7.42 -17.22 -44.01
CA PHE A 240 6.61 -17.45 -42.81
C PHE A 240 5.61 -16.29 -42.65
N PRO A 241 4.34 -16.54 -42.27
CA PRO A 241 3.44 -15.49 -41.83
C PRO A 241 3.46 -15.37 -40.30
N LEU A 242 3.61 -14.14 -39.81
CA LEU A 242 3.39 -13.73 -38.42
C LEU A 242 1.98 -13.12 -38.30
N PRO A 243 1.20 -13.34 -37.22
CA PRO A 243 -0.12 -12.73 -37.06
C PRO A 243 -0.05 -11.38 -36.34
N GLU A 244 -0.63 -10.34 -36.95
CA GLU A 244 -0.91 -9.05 -36.33
C GLU A 244 -2.23 -9.09 -35.54
N HIS A 245 -2.20 -8.63 -34.29
CA HIS A 245 -3.38 -8.35 -33.47
C HIS A 245 -3.78 -6.86 -33.59
N PRO A 246 -5.08 -6.53 -33.65
CA PRO A 246 -5.53 -5.14 -33.66
C PRO A 246 -5.81 -4.61 -32.25
N VAL A 247 -5.32 -3.40 -31.99
CA VAL A 247 -5.70 -2.51 -30.88
C VAL A 247 -6.77 -1.53 -31.38
N PRO A 248 -7.77 -1.14 -30.55
CA PRO A 248 -8.52 0.10 -30.78
C PRO A 248 -8.23 1.17 -29.70
N PRO A 249 -8.47 2.46 -30.02
CA PRO A 249 -7.89 3.60 -29.32
C PRO A 249 -8.79 4.20 -28.23
N VAL A 250 -8.13 4.98 -27.36
CA VAL A 250 -8.68 5.90 -26.38
C VAL A 250 -8.92 7.26 -27.04
N ASP A 251 -10.07 7.90 -26.76
CA ASP A 251 -10.38 9.35 -26.78
C ASP A 251 -11.92 9.48 -26.61
N LEU A 252 -12.57 10.50 -26.05
CA LEU A 252 -12.25 11.77 -25.43
C LEU A 252 -13.52 12.21 -24.66
N PHE A 253 -13.36 13.20 -23.80
CA PHE A 253 -14.41 13.88 -23.05
C PHE A 253 -15.59 14.35 -23.92
N SER A 254 -16.82 14.25 -23.39
CA SER A 254 -17.92 15.16 -23.73
C SER A 254 -18.86 15.34 -22.54
N ALA A 255 -19.00 16.60 -22.16
CA ALA A 255 -19.85 17.12 -21.12
C ALA A 255 -21.33 16.94 -21.45
N ILE A 256 -22.17 16.66 -20.44
CA ILE A 256 -23.61 16.85 -20.51
C ILE A 256 -24.07 17.52 -19.21
N ASP A 257 -24.82 18.60 -19.42
CA ASP A 257 -25.29 19.60 -18.47
C ASP A 257 -26.20 19.09 -17.35
N ILE A 258 -26.11 19.76 -16.20
CA ILE A 258 -27.02 19.66 -15.06
C ILE A 258 -28.18 20.65 -15.28
N PRO A 259 -29.44 20.22 -15.34
CA PRO A 259 -30.56 21.15 -15.22
C PRO A 259 -30.88 21.40 -13.75
N THR A 260 -30.59 22.63 -13.32
CA THR A 260 -31.15 23.27 -12.13
C THR A 260 -32.68 23.28 -12.26
N MET A 261 -33.40 22.58 -11.38
CA MET A 261 -34.86 22.63 -11.31
C MET A 261 -35.28 23.38 -10.05
N ASN A 262 -35.90 24.53 -10.31
CA ASN A 262 -36.28 25.55 -9.34
C ASN A 262 -37.36 25.06 -8.37
N GLN A 263 -37.12 25.46 -7.15
CA GLN A 263 -37.94 25.40 -5.96
C GLN A 263 -38.97 26.55 -6.00
N TYR A 264 -40.26 26.28 -6.13
CA TYR A 264 -41.33 27.18 -5.67
C TYR A 264 -42.65 26.40 -5.53
N HIS A 265 -43.06 26.09 -4.30
CA HIS A 265 -44.46 26.12 -3.88
C HIS A 265 -44.57 26.06 -2.33
N ASN A 266 -45.25 27.07 -1.77
CA ASN A 266 -45.88 27.13 -0.43
C ASN A 266 -45.01 27.32 0.83
N SER A 267 -44.45 28.53 1.03
CA SER A 267 -43.70 28.93 2.24
C SER A 267 -44.53 29.05 3.53
N LYS A 268 -45.83 29.41 3.46
CA LYS A 268 -46.60 29.75 4.68
C LYS A 268 -47.06 28.56 5.55
N LYS A 269 -47.03 27.33 5.04
CA LYS A 269 -47.31 26.11 5.85
C LYS A 269 -46.03 25.41 6.31
N ALA A 270 -44.91 25.62 5.61
CA ALA A 270 -43.61 25.04 5.96
C ALA A 270 -42.95 25.76 7.15
N GLU A 271 -43.18 27.07 7.32
CA GLU A 271 -42.62 27.84 8.45
C GLU A 271 -43.14 27.34 9.80
N ASN A 272 -44.44 27.05 9.94
CA ASN A 272 -44.98 26.52 11.22
C ASN A 272 -44.51 25.09 11.50
N VAL A 273 -44.44 24.23 10.47
CA VAL A 273 -43.99 22.83 10.65
C VAL A 273 -42.50 22.75 11.00
N THR A 274 -41.68 23.62 10.41
CA THR A 274 -40.24 23.68 10.75
C THR A 274 -40.00 24.28 12.14
N PHE A 275 -40.81 25.26 12.56
CA PHE A 275 -40.76 25.80 13.92
C PHE A 275 -41.22 24.79 14.97
N ASP A 276 -42.31 24.06 14.70
CA ASP A 276 -42.82 23.01 15.60
C ASP A 276 -41.84 21.83 15.70
N LEU A 277 -41.18 21.48 14.59
CA LEU A 277 -40.14 20.45 14.59
C LEU A 277 -38.91 20.88 15.40
N LEU A 278 -38.45 22.12 15.23
CA LEU A 278 -37.35 22.68 16.01
C LEU A 278 -37.70 22.77 17.49
N HIS A 279 -38.91 23.22 17.82
CA HIS A 279 -39.37 23.29 19.20
C HIS A 279 -39.44 21.89 19.83
N ASN A 280 -39.92 20.88 19.10
CA ASN A 280 -39.94 19.50 19.56
C ASN A 280 -38.54 18.89 19.68
N LEU A 281 -37.61 19.23 18.77
CA LEU A 281 -36.20 18.80 18.84
C LEU A 281 -35.49 19.42 20.04
N ILE A 282 -35.72 20.71 20.31
CA ILE A 282 -35.15 21.39 21.47
C ILE A 282 -35.73 20.81 22.76
N HIS A 283 -37.05 20.59 22.82
CA HIS A 283 -37.68 20.02 24.00
C HIS A 283 -37.29 18.56 24.23
N THR A 284 -37.08 17.76 23.18
CA THR A 284 -36.58 16.38 23.30
C THR A 284 -35.11 16.37 23.69
N ALA A 285 -34.27 17.23 23.11
CA ALA A 285 -32.88 17.37 23.52
C ALA A 285 -32.75 17.80 24.98
N ASP A 286 -33.57 18.77 25.43
CA ASP A 286 -33.57 19.22 26.83
C ASP A 286 -34.11 18.12 27.76
N SER A 287 -35.12 17.36 27.34
CA SER A 287 -35.63 16.20 28.11
C SER A 287 -34.64 15.02 28.15
N ILE A 288 -33.81 14.82 27.13
CA ILE A 288 -32.78 13.79 27.11
C ILE A 288 -31.59 14.21 27.98
N ALA A 289 -31.18 15.48 27.89
CA ALA A 289 -30.05 16.00 28.64
C ALA A 289 -30.35 16.15 30.14
N ASN A 290 -31.56 16.60 30.47
CA ASN A 290 -31.94 16.96 31.83
C ASN A 290 -32.97 16.01 32.47
N GLY A 291 -33.38 14.95 31.79
CA GLY A 291 -34.42 14.04 32.28
C GLY A 291 -35.84 14.61 32.15
N GLN A 292 -36.84 13.74 32.28
CA GLN A 292 -38.23 14.06 31.98
C GLN A 292 -38.94 14.52 33.27
N GLY A 293 -38.62 15.74 33.70
CA GLY A 293 -39.29 16.40 34.82
C GLY A 293 -38.36 17.25 35.68
N ILE A 294 -38.94 18.23 36.39
CA ILE A 294 -38.20 19.21 37.22
C ILE A 294 -37.35 18.52 38.29
N LYS A 295 -37.78 17.35 38.81
CA LYS A 295 -37.04 16.61 39.83
C LYS A 295 -35.79 15.91 39.28
N GLU A 296 -35.87 15.31 38.10
CA GLU A 296 -34.71 14.68 37.44
C GLU A 296 -33.71 15.74 37.00
N LYS A 297 -34.19 16.87 36.45
CA LYS A 297 -33.35 18.02 36.08
C LYS A 297 -32.55 18.56 37.27
N ASN A 298 -33.20 18.71 38.42
CA ASN A 298 -32.52 19.16 39.64
C ASN A 298 -31.55 18.12 40.19
N PHE A 299 -31.84 16.83 40.04
CA PHE A 299 -30.95 15.74 40.45
C PHE A 299 -29.71 15.65 39.56
N VAL A 300 -29.87 15.69 38.24
CA VAL A 300 -28.76 15.69 37.27
C VAL A 300 -27.90 16.93 37.41
N ASN A 301 -28.50 18.11 37.61
CA ASN A 301 -27.76 19.33 37.89
C ASN A 301 -27.02 19.26 39.24
N GLY A 302 -27.62 18.65 40.26
CA GLY A 302 -26.97 18.42 41.55
C GLY A 302 -25.73 17.52 41.44
N ILE A 303 -25.86 16.39 40.72
CA ILE A 303 -24.73 15.48 40.47
C ILE A 303 -23.64 16.18 39.65
N THR A 304 -24.03 16.92 38.61
CA THR A 304 -23.07 17.65 37.76
C THR A 304 -22.31 18.70 38.58
N GLN A 305 -22.99 19.42 39.48
CA GLN A 305 -22.33 20.38 40.38
C GLN A 305 -21.41 19.68 41.38
N GLU A 306 -21.79 18.53 41.93
CA GLU A 306 -20.94 17.75 42.84
C GLU A 306 -19.69 17.22 42.13
N GLN A 307 -19.84 16.77 40.87
CA GLN A 307 -18.72 16.34 40.03
C GLN A 307 -17.79 17.49 39.67
N LEU A 308 -18.32 18.67 39.30
CA LEU A 308 -17.53 19.87 39.06
C LEU A 308 -16.75 20.29 40.31
N HIS A 309 -17.40 20.26 41.48
CA HIS A 309 -16.73 20.58 42.73
C HIS A 309 -15.64 19.55 43.08
N SER A 310 -15.87 18.27 42.79
CA SER A 310 -14.86 17.22 42.96
C SER A 310 -13.67 17.44 42.03
N TYR A 311 -13.94 17.78 40.77
CA TYR A 311 -12.90 18.06 39.77
C TYR A 311 -12.06 19.28 40.18
N ASP A 312 -12.68 20.39 40.59
CA ASP A 312 -11.95 21.57 41.08
C ASP A 312 -11.10 21.28 42.32
N LYS A 313 -11.50 20.29 43.13
CA LYS A 313 -10.70 19.84 44.27
C LYS A 313 -9.52 18.99 43.81
N ASP A 314 -9.72 18.13 42.82
CA ASP A 314 -8.66 17.31 42.24
C ASP A 314 -7.63 18.14 41.48
N VAL A 315 -8.07 19.16 40.73
CA VAL A 315 -7.18 20.13 40.08
C VAL A 315 -6.33 20.86 41.12
N ARG A 316 -6.94 21.37 42.20
CA ARG A 316 -6.18 22.00 43.30
C ARG A 316 -5.20 21.03 43.97
N ASN A 317 -5.59 19.78 44.15
CA ASN A 317 -4.70 18.76 44.72
C ASN A 317 -3.54 18.42 43.77
N ALA A 318 -3.78 18.41 42.45
CA ALA A 318 -2.77 18.20 41.43
C ALA A 318 -1.80 19.38 41.35
N GLU A 319 -2.29 20.62 41.43
CA GLU A 319 -1.46 21.84 41.52
C GLU A 319 -0.54 21.77 42.75
N ILE A 320 -1.07 21.42 43.93
CA ILE A 320 -0.27 21.24 45.15
C ILE A 320 0.78 20.10 45.00
N GLN A 321 0.49 19.06 44.23
CA GLN A 321 1.43 17.98 43.97
C GLN A 321 2.52 18.40 42.98
N MET A 322 2.19 19.14 41.93
CA MET A 322 3.18 19.69 41.00
C MET A 322 4.13 20.66 41.69
N ASP A 323 3.61 21.54 42.57
CA ASP A 323 4.44 22.45 43.38
C ASP A 323 5.39 21.70 44.33
N ARG A 324 5.04 20.48 44.76
CA ARG A 324 5.92 19.63 45.59
C ARG A 324 6.92 18.84 44.77
N ASP A 325 6.52 18.31 43.62
CA ASP A 325 7.40 17.57 42.74
C ASP A 325 8.44 18.50 42.06
N GLU A 326 8.13 19.78 41.81
CA GLU A 326 9.12 20.78 41.38
C GLU A 326 10.14 21.11 42.48
N LEU A 327 9.76 20.99 43.76
CA LEU A 327 10.71 21.14 44.88
C LEU A 327 11.61 19.89 45.07
N ASP A 328 11.11 18.70 44.73
CA ASP A 328 11.84 17.43 44.88
C ASP A 328 12.61 16.99 43.60
N THR A 329 12.36 17.60 42.43
CA THR A 329 13.12 17.35 41.18
C THR A 329 14.45 18.10 41.07
N VAL A 330 14.87 18.82 42.12
CA VAL A 330 16.24 19.35 42.21
C VAL A 330 17.05 18.67 43.34
N PRO A 331 17.30 17.35 43.28
CA PRO A 331 18.15 16.70 44.28
C PRO A 331 19.65 17.00 44.06
N ASP A 332 20.04 17.41 42.84
CA ASP A 332 21.47 17.56 42.52
C ASP A 332 22.04 18.98 42.70
N SER A 333 21.22 20.04 42.65
CA SER A 333 21.78 21.40 42.75
C SER A 333 22.17 21.78 44.18
N ARG A 334 21.47 21.30 45.21
CA ARG A 334 21.80 21.67 46.60
C ARG A 334 23.11 21.05 47.09
N ALA A 335 23.39 19.80 46.72
CA ALA A 335 24.66 19.15 47.06
C ALA A 335 25.84 19.75 46.27
N GLU A 336 25.61 20.18 45.02
CA GLU A 336 26.64 20.81 44.19
C GLU A 336 26.89 22.28 44.58
N ILE A 337 25.85 23.04 44.92
CA ILE A 337 25.97 24.39 45.48
C ILE A 337 26.63 24.34 46.85
N GLY A 338 26.27 23.36 47.70
CA GLY A 338 26.92 23.13 48.99
C GLY A 338 28.43 22.90 48.84
N ARG A 339 28.83 22.02 47.89
CA ARG A 339 30.24 21.76 47.57
C ARG A 339 30.96 23.00 47.04
N LYS A 340 30.35 23.75 46.11
CA LYS A 340 30.91 25.00 45.57
C LYS A 340 31.05 26.08 46.65
N LEU A 341 30.15 26.14 47.62
CA LEU A 341 30.25 27.08 48.74
C LEU A 341 31.38 26.70 49.71
N THR A 342 31.53 25.41 50.03
CA THR A 342 32.64 24.93 50.87
C THR A 342 34.00 25.13 50.19
N ASP A 343 34.09 24.87 48.89
CA ASP A 343 35.32 25.08 48.12
C ASP A 343 35.68 26.57 48.02
N ALA A 344 34.69 27.45 47.84
CA ALA A 344 34.89 28.89 47.85
C ALA A 344 35.30 29.43 49.23
N ALA A 345 34.78 28.87 50.31
CA ALA A 345 35.18 29.23 51.67
C ALA A 345 36.64 28.79 51.97
N GLN A 346 37.02 27.58 51.57
CA GLN A 346 38.37 27.05 51.74
C GLN A 346 39.40 27.83 50.91
N ASN A 347 39.07 28.19 49.66
CA ASN A 347 39.93 28.99 48.79
C ASN A 347 40.11 30.45 49.27
N ASN A 348 39.14 31.01 50.01
CA ASN A 348 39.30 32.32 50.63
C ASN A 348 40.16 32.27 51.92
N LEU A 349 40.12 31.16 52.66
CA LEU A 349 40.99 30.93 53.82
C LEU A 349 42.46 30.73 53.42
N THR A 350 42.72 30.02 52.31
CA THR A 350 44.09 29.86 51.79
C THR A 350 44.65 31.16 51.20
N LYS A 351 43.84 31.97 50.51
CA LYS A 351 44.24 33.32 50.07
C LYS A 351 44.53 34.30 51.21
N LYS A 352 43.85 34.18 52.36
CA LYS A 352 44.19 34.96 53.56
C LYS A 352 45.48 34.49 54.23
N SER A 353 45.82 33.20 54.14
CA SER A 353 47.04 32.64 54.72
C SER A 353 48.31 33.00 53.92
N THR A 354 48.21 33.13 52.60
CA THR A 354 49.33 33.59 51.75
C THR A 354 49.59 35.09 51.83
N LEU A 355 48.62 35.89 52.30
CA LEU A 355 48.80 37.34 52.51
C LEU A 355 49.47 37.71 53.85
N ILE A 356 49.73 36.74 54.73
CA ILE A 356 50.39 36.97 56.04
C ILE A 356 51.88 36.55 56.01
N LYS A 357 52.39 36.07 54.86
CA LYS A 357 53.79 35.62 54.69
C LYS A 357 54.67 36.51 53.81
N TYR A 358 54.27 37.76 53.56
CA TYR A 358 55.14 38.78 52.96
C TYR A 358 55.19 40.03 53.82
#